data_AF-A0A518HBX9-F1
#
_entry.id   AF-A0A518HBX9-F1
#
_cell.length_a   1.000
_cell.length_b   1.000
_cell.length_c   1.000
_cell.angle_alpha   90.00
_cell.angle_beta   90.00
_cell.angle_gamma   90.00
#
_symmetry.space_group_name_H-M   'P 1'
#
loop_
_entity.id
_entity.type
_entity.pdbx_description
1 polymer ?
#
loop_
_entity_poly.entity_id
_entity_poly.type
_entity_poly.pdbx_seq_one_letter_code
_entity_poly.pdbx_strand_id
1 'polypeptide(L)'
;MNPAPSPAGPPVRRRRGWLRPGPRALVELLALVLAVLGYEALRHRGEFPRPTARALRSGNAADRADALRALSRFGTAGVEAIPALATTLRNDPDPALRRGAAFALAAVAGGDGPPEPFPIELLLYGSEHVITTPADAVRPPNPPHPRASDAASVLVDALRADPDPTVRLETIRSLTLLLRSATGTRPPLRGGYPLGPNPDPPPEPRPAPEIPRWAFDAARALADLAVPDGEPDAASQAALGWVFMDPASPVLLDDASRFAPLLSSAARAIRDGQPDALDRMIVMAAATEARGSAHRSDAFFALILPAMAGPPPEAYGAVPLEALAHPFWLALPSARRLREHPEAVDAFLRLLVMDPGSNPYTQGVATDRPDLSERLQRFIHREAETDGLPGAHPAPIALAAIREDPAILDILGPRAQEPHWSAILIGVVDQQGWDAFAKLLDDPEPRTGLSPDRAVDAANYLLDAVAELPDQLAYPRRLGLALASYFLKAVPPDSPSIARHAELLDALSDASEPEPNANPVIFPEGTINGVSASEPAPGNSPR
;
A
#
# COMPACT_ATOMS: atom_id res chain seq x y z
N MET A 1 -21.56 49.43 30.05
CA MET A 1 -22.69 49.98 29.26
C MET A 1 -22.83 49.13 28.02
N ASN A 2 -23.83 48.24 27.99
CA ASN A 2 -24.07 47.34 26.86
C ASN A 2 -24.92 48.04 25.79
N PRO A 3 -24.60 47.88 24.49
CA PRO A 3 -25.37 48.48 23.42
C PRO A 3 -26.72 47.79 23.28
N ALA A 4 -27.75 48.59 23.00
CA ALA A 4 -29.12 48.13 22.81
C ALA A 4 -29.25 47.23 21.56
N PRO A 5 -30.13 46.21 21.59
CA PRO A 5 -30.32 45.30 20.47
C PRO A 5 -30.97 45.99 19.26
N SER A 6 -30.39 45.75 18.07
CA SER A 6 -30.92 46.22 16.78
C SER A 6 -32.29 45.61 16.46
N PRO A 7 -33.21 46.37 15.81
CA PRO A 7 -34.53 45.89 15.46
C PRO A 7 -34.46 44.79 14.40
N ALA A 8 -35.20 43.71 14.64
CA ALA A 8 -35.33 42.58 13.73
C ALA A 8 -35.87 43.03 12.36
N GLY A 9 -35.08 42.84 11.31
CA GLY A 9 -35.49 43.09 9.93
C GLY A 9 -36.66 42.18 9.50
N PRO A 10 -37.49 42.62 8.53
CA PRO A 10 -38.67 41.88 8.14
C PRO A 10 -38.33 40.51 7.53
N PRO A 11 -39.19 39.49 7.72
CA PRO A 11 -38.93 38.13 7.27
C PRO A 11 -38.80 38.06 5.75
N VAL A 12 -37.63 37.63 5.28
CA VAL A 12 -37.37 37.35 3.87
C VAL A 12 -38.22 36.14 3.46
N ARG A 13 -39.41 36.40 2.89
CA ARG A 13 -40.24 35.38 2.24
C ARG A 13 -39.49 34.83 1.03
N ARG A 14 -38.74 33.74 1.23
CA ARG A 14 -38.22 32.91 0.13
C ARG A 14 -39.40 32.32 -0.63
N ARG A 15 -39.84 32.98 -1.70
CA ARG A 15 -40.77 32.41 -2.67
C ARG A 15 -40.08 31.21 -3.32
N ARG A 16 -40.44 29.98 -2.88
CA ARG A 16 -40.20 28.76 -3.65
C ARG A 16 -41.10 28.77 -4.89
N GLY A 17 -40.78 29.65 -5.84
CA GLY A 17 -41.32 29.56 -7.18
C GLY A 17 -40.65 28.38 -7.86
N TRP A 18 -41.35 27.25 -7.94
CA TRP A 18 -40.99 26.18 -8.86
C TRP A 18 -40.96 26.78 -10.26
N LEU A 19 -39.76 27.05 -10.76
CA LEU A 19 -39.55 27.51 -12.13
C LEU A 19 -40.10 26.41 -13.04
N ARG A 20 -41.25 26.67 -13.65
CA ARG A 20 -41.74 25.83 -14.75
C ARG A 20 -40.70 25.96 -15.88
N PRO A 21 -40.01 24.88 -16.27
CA PRO A 21 -39.08 24.94 -17.37
C PRO A 21 -39.85 25.42 -18.60
N GLY A 22 -39.31 26.43 -19.30
CA GLY A 22 -39.89 26.90 -20.54
C GLY A 22 -39.93 25.76 -21.59
N PRO A 23 -40.75 25.87 -22.65
CA PRO A 23 -40.88 24.84 -23.67
C PRO A 23 -39.55 24.43 -24.30
N ARG A 24 -38.58 25.36 -24.41
CA ARG A 24 -37.22 25.07 -24.86
C ARG A 24 -36.46 24.13 -23.91
N ALA A 25 -36.52 24.38 -22.61
CA ALA A 25 -35.87 23.54 -21.61
C ALA A 25 -36.49 22.13 -21.58
N LEU A 26 -37.80 22.01 -21.84
CA LEU A 26 -38.45 20.70 -22.01
C LEU A 26 -37.97 19.94 -23.25
N VAL A 27 -37.75 20.63 -24.38
CA VAL A 27 -37.21 20.02 -25.59
C VAL A 27 -35.75 19.58 -25.39
N GLU A 28 -34.93 20.38 -24.72
CA GLU A 28 -33.55 20.04 -24.40
C GLU A 28 -33.48 18.84 -23.42
N LEU A 29 -34.34 18.81 -22.41
CA LEU A 29 -34.47 17.66 -21.50
C LEU A 29 -34.92 16.39 -22.23
N LEU A 30 -35.91 16.51 -23.12
CA LEU A 30 -36.41 15.35 -23.88
C LEU A 30 -35.35 14.83 -24.85
N ALA A 31 -34.61 15.71 -25.52
CA ALA A 31 -33.49 15.33 -26.38
C ALA A 31 -32.39 14.62 -25.58
N LEU A 32 -32.06 15.11 -24.38
CA LEU A 32 -31.11 14.46 -23.49
C LEU A 32 -31.59 13.07 -23.06
N VAL A 33 -32.86 12.94 -22.65
CA VAL A 33 -33.45 11.65 -22.25
C VAL A 33 -33.44 10.67 -23.42
N LEU A 34 -33.81 11.11 -24.63
CA LEU A 34 -33.77 10.27 -25.83
C LEU A 34 -32.34 9.90 -26.22
N ALA A 35 -31.36 10.79 -26.04
CA ALA A 35 -29.96 10.49 -26.27
C ALA A 35 -29.43 9.45 -25.26
N VAL A 36 -29.77 9.58 -23.97
CA VAL A 36 -29.39 8.62 -22.93
C VAL A 36 -30.07 7.26 -23.14
N LEU A 37 -31.37 7.25 -23.43
CA LEU A 37 -32.11 6.01 -23.72
C LEU A 37 -31.66 5.35 -25.02
N GLY A 38 -31.38 6.15 -26.06
CA GLY A 38 -30.84 5.66 -27.32
C GLY A 38 -29.42 5.11 -27.15
N TYR A 39 -28.60 5.76 -26.33
CA TYR A 39 -27.26 5.32 -25.97
C TYR A 39 -27.29 3.99 -25.21
N GLU A 40 -28.11 3.87 -24.16
CA GLU A 40 -28.26 2.59 -23.44
C GLU A 40 -28.89 1.51 -24.31
N ALA A 41 -29.84 1.84 -25.19
CA ALA A 41 -30.39 0.89 -26.15
C ALA A 41 -29.33 0.38 -27.15
N LEU A 42 -28.47 1.26 -27.68
CA LEU A 42 -27.36 0.87 -28.55
C LEU A 42 -26.33 0.03 -27.79
N ARG A 43 -26.01 0.42 -26.55
CA ARG A 43 -25.12 -0.32 -25.66
C ARG A 43 -25.65 -1.72 -25.37
N HIS A 44 -26.93 -1.86 -25.03
CA HIS A 44 -27.57 -3.15 -24.76
C HIS A 44 -27.72 -4.03 -26.01
N ARG A 45 -27.89 -3.43 -27.19
CA ARG A 45 -27.95 -4.18 -28.46
C ARG A 45 -26.58 -4.57 -28.99
N GLY A 46 -25.49 -4.02 -28.44
CA GLY A 46 -24.14 -4.18 -28.99
C GLY A 46 -23.99 -3.60 -30.39
N GLU A 47 -24.90 -2.71 -30.80
CA GLU A 47 -24.85 -2.09 -32.12
C GLU A 47 -23.78 -0.99 -32.12
N PHE A 48 -22.70 -1.24 -32.85
CA PHE A 48 -21.59 -0.31 -32.94
C PHE A 48 -22.03 1.04 -33.54
N PRO A 49 -21.73 2.18 -32.89
CA PRO A 49 -22.12 3.50 -33.37
C PRO A 49 -21.22 3.95 -34.54
N ARG A 50 -21.44 3.36 -35.72
CA ARG A 50 -20.74 3.72 -36.97
C ARG A 50 -20.69 5.22 -37.26
N PRO A 51 -21.74 6.03 -36.99
CA PRO A 51 -21.67 7.48 -37.17
C PRO A 51 -20.57 8.13 -36.32
N THR A 52 -20.40 7.68 -35.08
CA THR A 52 -19.39 8.20 -34.15
C THR A 52 -17.97 7.89 -34.63
N ALA A 53 -17.73 6.67 -35.12
CA ALA A 53 -16.44 6.32 -35.71
C ALA A 53 -16.12 7.10 -36.99
N ARG A 54 -17.14 7.49 -37.77
CA ARG A 54 -16.97 8.38 -38.93
C ARG A 54 -16.67 9.82 -38.50
N ALA A 55 -17.25 10.29 -37.39
CA ALA A 55 -17.02 11.63 -36.86
C ALA A 55 -15.56 11.87 -36.46
N LEU A 56 -14.79 10.82 -36.12
CA LEU A 56 -13.32 10.90 -35.95
C LEU A 56 -12.57 11.38 -37.21
N ARG A 57 -13.20 11.35 -38.39
CA ARG A 57 -12.63 11.87 -39.64
C ARG A 57 -13.15 13.26 -40.01
N SER A 58 -13.94 13.89 -39.13
CA SER A 58 -14.42 15.26 -39.35
C SER A 58 -13.23 16.22 -39.43
N GLY A 59 -13.32 17.21 -40.31
CA GLY A 59 -12.35 18.32 -40.31
C GLY A 59 -12.46 19.20 -39.06
N ASN A 60 -13.60 19.16 -38.36
CA ASN A 60 -13.84 19.92 -37.14
C ASN A 60 -13.32 19.16 -35.90
N ALA A 61 -12.42 19.79 -35.13
CA ALA A 61 -11.86 19.20 -33.92
C ALA A 61 -12.90 18.92 -32.83
N ALA A 62 -13.94 19.75 -32.72
CA ALA A 62 -15.02 19.55 -31.75
C ALA A 62 -15.79 18.24 -32.01
N ASP A 63 -16.11 17.95 -33.28
CA ASP A 63 -16.78 16.71 -33.66
C ASP A 63 -15.91 15.48 -33.35
N ARG A 64 -14.60 15.58 -33.55
CA ARG A 64 -13.65 14.50 -33.24
C ARG A 64 -13.54 14.28 -31.73
N ALA A 65 -13.48 15.36 -30.95
CA ALA A 65 -13.50 15.30 -29.48
C ALA A 65 -14.78 14.64 -28.95
N ASP A 66 -15.95 15.04 -29.49
CA ASP A 66 -17.24 14.47 -29.14
C ASP A 66 -17.31 12.97 -29.50
N ALA A 67 -16.72 12.60 -30.64
CA ALA A 67 -16.62 11.20 -31.06
C ALA A 67 -15.74 10.37 -30.11
N LEU A 68 -14.56 10.87 -29.73
CA LEU A 68 -13.67 10.22 -28.76
C LEU A 68 -14.39 10.02 -27.42
N ARG A 69 -15.09 11.06 -26.94
CA ARG A 69 -15.90 10.99 -25.70
C ARG A 69 -16.93 9.89 -25.78
N ALA A 70 -17.75 9.90 -26.83
CA ALA A 70 -18.80 8.91 -26.99
C ALA A 70 -18.21 7.50 -27.05
N LEU A 71 -17.17 7.26 -27.85
CA LEU A 71 -16.52 5.95 -28.02
C LEU A 71 -15.95 5.41 -26.71
N SER A 72 -15.27 6.25 -25.91
CA SER A 72 -14.71 5.81 -24.62
C SER A 72 -15.78 5.29 -23.63
N ARG A 73 -16.99 5.85 -23.68
CA ARG A 73 -18.10 5.43 -22.80
C ARG A 73 -18.72 4.10 -23.21
N PHE A 74 -18.63 3.72 -24.49
CA PHE A 74 -19.18 2.45 -24.97
C PHE A 74 -18.43 1.24 -24.39
N GLY A 75 -17.19 1.42 -23.91
CA GLY A 75 -16.36 0.31 -23.45
C GLY A 75 -16.19 -0.73 -24.57
N THR A 76 -16.26 -2.02 -24.24
CA THR A 76 -16.11 -3.12 -25.21
C THR A 76 -17.10 -3.11 -26.37
N ALA A 77 -18.28 -2.49 -26.23
CA ALA A 77 -19.22 -2.33 -27.36
C ALA A 77 -18.65 -1.43 -28.48
N GLY A 78 -17.63 -0.61 -28.17
CA GLY A 78 -16.94 0.27 -29.10
C GLY A 78 -15.75 -0.37 -29.83
N VAL A 79 -15.53 -1.69 -29.70
CA VAL A 79 -14.30 -2.35 -30.21
C VAL A 79 -14.10 -2.20 -31.74
N GLU A 80 -15.16 -2.08 -32.53
CA GLU A 80 -15.03 -1.85 -33.98
C GLU A 80 -14.37 -0.48 -34.30
N ALA A 81 -14.29 0.44 -33.33
CA ALA A 81 -13.65 1.75 -33.48
C ALA A 81 -12.12 1.69 -33.38
N ILE A 82 -11.52 0.58 -32.90
CA ILE A 82 -10.07 0.49 -32.69
C ILE A 82 -9.26 0.98 -33.90
N PRO A 83 -9.55 0.59 -35.16
CA PRO A 83 -8.80 1.10 -36.31
C PRO A 83 -8.91 2.62 -36.51
N ALA A 84 -10.09 3.20 -36.25
CA ALA A 84 -10.31 4.64 -36.37
C ALA A 84 -9.61 5.39 -35.25
N LEU A 85 -9.73 4.92 -34.00
CA LEU A 85 -9.00 5.46 -32.84
C LEU A 85 -7.49 5.38 -33.02
N ALA A 86 -6.98 4.26 -33.53
CA ALA A 86 -5.56 4.09 -33.84
C ALA A 86 -5.07 5.05 -34.94
N THR A 87 -5.93 5.35 -35.92
CA THR A 87 -5.63 6.37 -36.94
C THR A 87 -5.57 7.76 -36.31
N THR A 88 -6.52 8.10 -35.42
CA THR A 88 -6.52 9.37 -34.70
C THR A 88 -5.28 9.51 -33.80
N LEU A 89 -4.94 8.49 -33.01
CA LEU A 89 -3.75 8.48 -32.16
C LEU A 89 -2.44 8.64 -32.94
N ARG A 90 -2.35 8.16 -34.19
CA ARG A 90 -1.12 8.31 -34.99
C ARG A 90 -1.04 9.60 -35.78
N ASN A 91 -2.18 10.09 -36.30
CA ASN A 91 -2.18 11.05 -37.40
C ASN A 91 -2.92 12.36 -37.08
N ASP A 92 -3.63 12.47 -35.96
CA ASP A 92 -4.33 13.74 -35.66
C ASP A 92 -3.31 14.84 -35.36
N PRO A 93 -3.39 16.01 -36.02
CA PRO A 93 -2.47 17.11 -35.74
C PRO A 93 -2.61 17.65 -34.31
N ASP A 94 -3.77 17.49 -33.68
CA ASP A 94 -4.02 17.99 -32.33
C ASP A 94 -3.59 16.94 -31.27
N PRO A 95 -2.57 17.24 -30.44
CA PRO A 95 -2.14 16.32 -29.38
C PRO A 95 -3.24 16.03 -28.35
N ALA A 96 -4.19 16.94 -28.14
CA ALA A 96 -5.32 16.69 -27.25
C ALA A 96 -6.22 15.57 -27.76
N LEU A 97 -6.48 15.54 -29.06
CA LEU A 97 -7.24 14.47 -29.70
C LEU A 97 -6.45 13.16 -29.72
N ARG A 98 -5.12 13.20 -29.86
CA ARG A 98 -4.27 12.00 -29.73
C ARG A 98 -4.33 11.42 -28.31
N ARG A 99 -4.22 12.25 -27.26
CA ARG A 99 -4.44 11.81 -25.86
C ARG A 99 -5.81 11.16 -25.66
N GLY A 100 -6.88 11.83 -26.13
CA GLY A 100 -8.24 11.29 -26.06
C GLY A 100 -8.38 9.95 -26.80
N ALA A 101 -7.66 9.76 -27.91
CA ALA A 101 -7.63 8.50 -28.66
C ALA A 101 -6.88 7.38 -27.91
N ALA A 102 -5.75 7.67 -27.26
CA ALA A 102 -5.05 6.72 -26.39
C ALA A 102 -5.98 6.20 -25.27
N PHE A 103 -6.63 7.13 -24.58
CA PHE A 103 -7.59 6.81 -23.52
C PHE A 103 -8.77 5.98 -24.04
N ALA A 104 -9.39 6.42 -25.15
CA ALA A 104 -10.52 5.72 -25.74
C ALA A 104 -10.13 4.30 -26.21
N LEU A 105 -8.90 4.09 -26.71
CA LEU A 105 -8.39 2.76 -27.06
C LEU A 105 -8.37 1.83 -25.85
N ALA A 106 -7.84 2.28 -24.71
CA ALA A 106 -7.82 1.48 -23.49
C ALA A 106 -9.25 1.18 -23.00
N ALA A 107 -10.15 2.16 -23.01
CA ALA A 107 -11.53 1.96 -22.57
C ALA A 107 -12.28 0.94 -23.45
N VAL A 108 -12.15 1.03 -24.78
CA VAL A 108 -12.85 0.10 -25.69
C VAL A 108 -12.23 -1.30 -25.72
N ALA A 109 -10.94 -1.41 -25.43
CA ALA A 109 -10.22 -2.68 -25.47
C ALA A 109 -10.20 -3.41 -24.11
N GLY A 110 -10.12 -2.68 -23.00
CA GLY A 110 -10.03 -3.21 -21.63
C GLY A 110 -11.38 -3.47 -20.98
N GLY A 111 -12.49 -3.01 -21.57
CA GLY A 111 -13.84 -3.33 -21.09
C GLY A 111 -14.28 -2.67 -19.78
N ASP A 112 -13.34 -2.12 -19.03
CA ASP A 112 -13.62 -1.15 -17.99
C ASP A 112 -13.74 0.22 -18.65
N GLY A 113 -14.98 0.55 -19.04
CA GLY A 113 -15.33 1.96 -19.21
C GLY A 113 -14.89 2.69 -17.94
N PRO A 114 -14.30 3.89 -18.07
CA PRO A 114 -13.70 4.54 -16.92
C PRO A 114 -14.75 4.78 -15.83
N PRO A 115 -14.38 4.75 -14.54
CA PRO A 115 -15.32 5.04 -13.47
C PRO A 115 -15.88 6.44 -13.70
N GLU A 116 -17.20 6.55 -13.91
CA GLU A 116 -17.83 7.85 -14.04
C GLU A 116 -17.70 8.64 -12.74
N PRO A 117 -17.46 9.97 -12.81
CA PRO A 117 -17.23 10.77 -14.00
C PRO A 117 -15.73 10.90 -14.31
N PHE A 118 -15.23 10.16 -15.29
CA PHE A 118 -13.89 10.40 -15.83
C PHE A 118 -14.02 11.37 -17.00
N PRO A 119 -13.62 12.64 -16.85
CA PRO A 119 -13.87 13.60 -17.90
C PRO A 119 -12.73 13.48 -18.91
N ILE A 120 -12.97 12.83 -20.04
CA ILE A 120 -12.11 12.95 -21.22
C ILE A 120 -11.87 14.43 -21.59
N GLU A 121 -12.76 15.32 -21.15
CA GLU A 121 -12.62 16.77 -21.16
C GLU A 121 -11.29 17.21 -20.53
N LEU A 122 -10.85 16.63 -19.41
CA LEU A 122 -9.56 16.98 -18.80
C LEU A 122 -8.38 16.65 -19.73
N LEU A 123 -8.47 15.54 -20.45
CA LEU A 123 -7.46 15.12 -21.43
C LEU A 123 -7.48 16.02 -22.68
N LEU A 124 -8.69 16.39 -23.13
CA LEU A 124 -8.92 17.23 -24.30
C LEU A 124 -8.57 18.71 -24.04
N TYR A 125 -8.72 19.19 -22.81
CA TYR A 125 -8.49 20.59 -22.45
C TYR A 125 -7.16 20.83 -21.71
N GLY A 126 -6.33 19.79 -21.56
CA GLY A 126 -4.94 19.94 -21.10
C GLY A 126 -4.77 20.30 -19.63
N SER A 127 -5.76 20.01 -18.78
CA SER A 127 -5.61 20.24 -17.35
C SER A 127 -4.72 19.16 -16.73
N GLU A 128 -3.59 19.56 -16.16
CA GLU A 128 -2.60 18.70 -15.46
C GLU A 128 -3.11 18.09 -14.13
N HIS A 129 -4.41 17.82 -14.00
CA HIS A 129 -4.90 17.23 -12.76
C HIS A 129 -4.44 15.77 -12.64
N VAL A 130 -3.75 15.47 -11.54
CA VAL A 130 -3.41 14.11 -11.11
C VAL A 130 -4.72 13.37 -10.89
N ILE A 131 -4.99 12.40 -11.75
CA ILE A 131 -6.20 11.60 -11.71
C ILE A 131 -6.06 10.60 -10.57
N THR A 132 -6.72 10.87 -9.44
CA THR A 132 -6.97 9.87 -8.42
C THR A 132 -8.31 9.21 -8.72
N THR A 133 -8.31 7.99 -9.26
CA THR A 133 -9.54 7.18 -9.25
C THR A 133 -9.94 6.96 -7.79
N PRO A 134 -11.18 7.27 -7.37
CA PRO A 134 -11.64 6.94 -6.03
C PRO A 134 -11.43 5.44 -5.79
N ALA A 135 -10.75 5.10 -4.68
CA ALA A 135 -10.46 3.70 -4.32
C ALA A 135 -11.74 2.84 -4.17
N ASP A 136 -12.89 3.49 -4.00
CA ASP A 136 -14.18 2.84 -3.75
C ASP A 136 -14.97 2.49 -5.03
N ALA A 137 -14.53 2.93 -6.21
CA ALA A 137 -15.20 2.66 -7.49
C ALA A 137 -14.66 1.42 -8.22
N VAL A 138 -13.94 0.53 -7.52
CA VAL A 138 -13.28 -0.64 -8.12
C VAL A 138 -14.30 -1.74 -8.40
N ARG A 139 -14.98 -1.61 -9.53
CA ARG A 139 -15.69 -2.74 -10.14
C ARG A 139 -14.65 -3.80 -10.54
N PRO A 140 -14.92 -5.11 -10.37
CA PRO A 140 -14.01 -6.12 -10.88
C PRO A 140 -13.79 -5.89 -12.37
N PRO A 141 -12.52 -5.93 -12.83
CA PRO A 141 -12.22 -5.62 -14.22
C PRO A 141 -12.93 -6.61 -15.15
N ASN A 142 -13.55 -6.10 -16.19
CA ASN A 142 -14.02 -6.96 -17.27
C ASN A 142 -12.80 -7.59 -17.97
N PRO A 143 -12.89 -8.86 -18.39
CA PRO A 143 -11.82 -9.46 -19.18
C PRO A 143 -11.60 -8.63 -20.46
N PRO A 144 -10.34 -8.48 -20.90
CA PRO A 144 -10.03 -7.67 -22.06
C PRO A 144 -10.70 -8.26 -23.31
N HIS A 145 -11.06 -7.40 -24.25
CA HIS A 145 -11.58 -7.86 -25.53
C HIS A 145 -10.47 -8.61 -26.31
N PRO A 146 -10.79 -9.60 -27.17
CA PRO A 146 -9.82 -10.22 -28.09
C PRO A 146 -9.00 -9.28 -28.98
N ARG A 147 -9.36 -8.00 -29.05
CA ARG A 147 -8.64 -6.96 -29.81
C ARG A 147 -7.77 -6.06 -28.92
N ALA A 148 -7.62 -6.41 -27.64
CA ALA A 148 -6.72 -5.72 -26.73
C ALA A 148 -5.27 -5.76 -27.23
N SER A 149 -4.86 -6.82 -27.92
CA SER A 149 -3.54 -6.88 -28.58
C SER A 149 -3.36 -5.77 -29.63
N ASP A 150 -4.39 -5.47 -30.42
CA ASP A 150 -4.35 -4.42 -31.45
C ASP A 150 -4.18 -3.06 -30.77
N ALA A 151 -4.99 -2.77 -29.75
CA ALA A 151 -4.91 -1.52 -29.00
C ALA A 151 -3.57 -1.36 -28.27
N ALA A 152 -3.08 -2.42 -27.62
CA ALA A 152 -1.79 -2.44 -26.93
C ALA A 152 -0.63 -2.16 -27.89
N SER A 153 -0.63 -2.79 -29.07
CA SER A 153 0.41 -2.55 -30.10
C SER A 153 0.43 -1.09 -30.56
N VAL A 154 -0.74 -0.52 -30.85
CA VAL A 154 -0.88 0.90 -31.24
C VAL A 154 -0.40 1.83 -30.12
N LEU A 155 -0.75 1.53 -28.87
CA LEU A 155 -0.32 2.30 -27.72
C LEU A 155 1.21 2.19 -27.54
N VAL A 156 1.81 1.02 -27.67
CA VAL A 156 3.27 0.86 -27.63
C VAL A 156 3.98 1.64 -28.75
N ASP A 157 3.42 1.67 -29.95
CA ASP A 157 3.94 2.50 -31.04
C ASP A 157 3.91 3.99 -30.66
N ALA A 158 2.77 4.48 -30.16
CA ALA A 158 2.59 5.87 -29.76
C ALA A 158 3.51 6.25 -28.59
N LEU A 159 3.72 5.33 -27.64
CA LEU A 159 4.63 5.50 -26.52
C LEU A 159 6.05 5.81 -26.98
N ARG A 160 6.49 5.12 -28.05
CA ARG A 160 7.85 5.22 -28.59
C ARG A 160 8.04 6.38 -29.57
N ALA A 161 6.99 6.74 -30.31
CA ALA A 161 7.12 7.56 -31.51
C ALA A 161 6.30 8.87 -31.50
N ASP A 162 5.30 9.04 -30.61
CA ASP A 162 4.58 10.32 -30.56
C ASP A 162 5.55 11.43 -30.14
N PRO A 163 5.60 12.58 -30.80
CA PRO A 163 6.49 13.68 -30.43
C PRO A 163 6.06 14.39 -29.14
N ASP A 164 4.77 14.34 -28.76
CA ASP A 164 4.24 15.07 -27.61
C ASP A 164 4.35 14.25 -26.30
N PRO A 165 5.05 14.76 -25.27
CA PRO A 165 5.23 14.05 -23.99
C PRO A 165 3.91 13.76 -23.27
N THR A 166 2.91 14.63 -23.42
CA THR A 166 1.61 14.45 -22.79
C THR A 166 0.82 13.32 -23.45
N VAL A 167 1.04 13.06 -24.74
CA VAL A 167 0.48 11.88 -25.44
C VAL A 167 1.16 10.61 -24.96
N ARG A 168 2.51 10.60 -24.87
CA ARG A 168 3.25 9.47 -24.29
C ARG A 168 2.77 9.16 -22.86
N LEU A 169 2.61 10.17 -22.02
CA LEU A 169 2.10 10.03 -20.65
C LEU A 169 0.70 9.39 -20.60
N GLU A 170 -0.22 9.84 -21.45
CA GLU A 170 -1.57 9.27 -21.49
C GLU A 170 -1.59 7.86 -22.08
N THR A 171 -0.69 7.57 -23.03
CA THR A 171 -0.47 6.22 -23.54
C THR A 171 0.03 5.27 -22.45
N ILE A 172 0.91 5.72 -21.55
CA ILE A 172 1.35 4.94 -20.38
C ILE A 172 0.15 4.57 -19.52
N ARG A 173 -0.65 5.56 -19.11
CA ARG A 173 -1.86 5.36 -18.31
C ARG A 173 -2.84 4.39 -18.99
N SER A 174 -3.03 4.57 -20.29
CA SER A 174 -3.89 3.73 -21.13
C SER A 174 -3.40 2.28 -21.19
N LEU A 175 -2.09 2.06 -21.36
CA LEU A 175 -1.48 0.73 -21.29
C LEU A 175 -1.65 0.10 -19.91
N THR A 176 -1.43 0.87 -18.84
CA THR A 176 -1.66 0.38 -17.47
C THR A 176 -3.09 -0.08 -17.27
N LEU A 177 -4.10 0.69 -17.70
CA LEU A 177 -5.50 0.28 -17.61
C LEU A 177 -5.77 -1.02 -18.37
N LEU A 178 -5.23 -1.14 -19.59
CA LEU A 178 -5.42 -2.32 -20.43
C LEU A 178 -4.74 -3.57 -19.85
N LEU A 179 -3.53 -3.41 -19.32
CA LEU A 179 -2.78 -4.47 -18.65
C LEU A 179 -3.46 -4.91 -17.36
N ARG A 180 -4.09 -3.97 -16.65
CA ARG A 180 -4.86 -4.30 -15.45
C ARG A 180 -6.08 -5.15 -15.76
N SER A 181 -6.83 -4.78 -16.81
CA SER A 181 -7.92 -5.61 -17.32
C SER A 181 -7.43 -7.02 -17.70
N ALA A 182 -6.29 -7.12 -18.41
CA ALA A 182 -5.79 -8.40 -18.88
C ALA A 182 -5.26 -9.34 -17.80
N THR A 183 -4.69 -8.79 -16.75
CA THR A 183 -4.19 -9.55 -15.60
C THR A 183 -5.28 -9.83 -14.57
N GLY A 184 -6.42 -9.14 -14.66
CA GLY A 184 -7.45 -9.15 -13.62
C GLY A 184 -7.00 -8.47 -12.33
N THR A 185 -5.93 -7.67 -12.37
CA THR A 185 -5.33 -7.01 -11.21
C THR A 185 -6.27 -5.99 -10.62
N ARG A 186 -6.44 -6.12 -9.29
CA ARG A 186 -6.99 -5.04 -8.48
C ARG A 186 -5.83 -4.19 -8.01
N PRO A 187 -5.97 -2.86 -7.99
CA PRO A 187 -5.01 -2.06 -7.25
C PRO A 187 -5.07 -2.57 -5.80
N PRO A 188 -3.94 -2.71 -5.11
CA PRO A 188 -3.95 -2.99 -3.68
C PRO A 188 -4.84 -1.91 -3.06
N LEU A 189 -5.97 -2.32 -2.48
CA LEU A 189 -6.90 -1.39 -1.86
C LEU A 189 -6.08 -0.60 -0.83
N ARG A 190 -6.31 0.72 -0.77
CA ARG A 190 -5.52 1.65 0.04
C ARG A 190 -5.59 1.36 1.56
N GLY A 191 -6.32 0.34 1.98
CA GLY A 191 -6.34 -0.22 3.33
C GLY A 191 -6.25 -1.74 3.30
N GLY A 192 -5.15 -2.27 3.85
CA GLY A 192 -5.00 -3.66 4.27
C GLY A 192 -4.79 -4.69 3.16
N TYR A 193 -3.54 -5.16 3.02
CA TYR A 193 -3.39 -6.61 2.91
C TYR A 193 -4.16 -7.22 4.10
N PRO A 194 -4.89 -8.33 3.93
CA PRO A 194 -5.50 -9.01 5.06
C PRO A 194 -4.39 -9.56 5.95
N LEU A 195 -3.87 -8.70 6.83
CA LEU A 195 -3.04 -9.02 7.98
C LEU A 195 -3.92 -9.33 9.19
N GLY A 196 -5.19 -9.70 8.95
CA GLY A 196 -6.10 -10.11 10.01
C GLY A 196 -5.55 -11.34 10.75
N PRO A 197 -5.98 -11.56 12.00
CA PRO A 197 -5.49 -12.60 12.92
C PRO A 197 -5.41 -14.03 12.38
N ASN A 198 -6.31 -14.31 11.45
CA ASN A 198 -6.61 -15.64 10.96
C ASN A 198 -7.39 -15.40 9.66
N PRO A 199 -6.73 -14.97 8.57
CA PRO A 199 -7.43 -14.94 7.30
C PRO A 199 -7.83 -16.39 7.07
N ASP A 200 -9.11 -16.65 6.79
CA ASP A 200 -9.49 -17.92 6.16
C ASP A 200 -8.42 -18.22 5.12
N PRO A 201 -7.85 -19.45 5.09
CA PRO A 201 -6.78 -19.79 4.17
C PRO A 201 -7.20 -19.23 2.80
N PRO A 202 -6.36 -18.36 2.20
CA PRO A 202 -6.77 -17.59 1.04
C PRO A 202 -7.41 -18.58 0.08
N PRO A 203 -8.63 -18.29 -0.42
CA PRO A 203 -9.36 -19.23 -1.27
C PRO A 203 -8.38 -19.77 -2.29
N GLU A 204 -8.32 -21.11 -2.44
CA GLU A 204 -7.28 -21.79 -3.24
C GLU A 204 -6.97 -20.94 -4.47
N PRO A 205 -5.70 -20.54 -4.65
CA PRO A 205 -5.35 -19.55 -5.66
C PRO A 205 -5.95 -20.01 -6.96
N ARG A 206 -6.91 -19.23 -7.48
CA ARG A 206 -7.46 -19.52 -8.80
C ARG A 206 -6.27 -19.62 -9.74
N PRO A 207 -6.20 -20.67 -10.59
CA PRO A 207 -5.11 -20.78 -11.54
C PRO A 207 -5.00 -19.44 -12.25
N ALA A 208 -3.82 -18.81 -12.13
CA ALA A 208 -3.62 -17.46 -12.63
C ALA A 208 -4.08 -17.44 -14.10
N PRO A 209 -4.94 -16.48 -14.49
CA PRO A 209 -5.36 -16.40 -15.88
C PRO A 209 -4.12 -16.37 -16.76
N GLU A 210 -4.10 -17.17 -17.83
CA GLU A 210 -2.98 -17.19 -18.76
C GLU A 210 -2.79 -15.77 -19.30
N ILE A 211 -1.70 -15.12 -18.86
CA ILE A 211 -1.42 -13.74 -19.23
C ILE A 211 -1.13 -13.71 -20.73
N PRO A 212 -1.90 -12.95 -21.55
CA PRO A 212 -1.68 -12.93 -22.98
C PRO A 212 -0.28 -12.40 -23.33
N ARG A 213 0.35 -12.95 -24.38
CA ARG A 213 1.69 -12.52 -24.84
C ARG A 213 1.81 -11.01 -25.06
N TRP A 214 0.77 -10.38 -25.61
CA TRP A 214 0.77 -8.93 -25.85
C TRP A 214 0.88 -8.12 -24.56
N ALA A 215 0.38 -8.63 -23.44
CA ALA A 215 0.46 -7.97 -22.14
C ALA A 215 1.92 -7.93 -21.67
N PHE A 216 2.68 -9.01 -21.88
CA PHE A 216 4.12 -9.02 -21.60
C PHE A 216 4.87 -8.03 -22.49
N ASP A 217 4.58 -7.97 -23.78
CA ASP A 217 5.25 -7.05 -24.70
C ASP A 217 4.96 -5.58 -24.36
N ALA A 218 3.73 -5.26 -23.94
CA ALA A 218 3.34 -3.93 -23.49
C ALA A 218 3.97 -3.57 -22.13
N ALA A 219 3.99 -4.50 -21.18
CA ALA A 219 4.66 -4.32 -19.89
C ALA A 219 6.17 -4.07 -20.08
N ARG A 220 6.78 -4.80 -21.03
CA ARG A 220 8.18 -4.62 -21.41
C ARG A 220 8.44 -3.24 -21.99
N ALA A 221 7.56 -2.74 -22.86
CA ALA A 221 7.67 -1.39 -23.42
C ALA A 221 7.54 -0.29 -22.36
N LEU A 222 6.67 -0.47 -21.36
CA LEU A 222 6.58 0.42 -20.19
C LEU A 222 7.90 0.42 -19.40
N ALA A 223 8.45 -0.76 -19.11
CA ALA A 223 9.70 -0.88 -18.37
C ALA A 223 10.89 -0.25 -19.13
N ASP A 224 10.97 -0.44 -20.45
CA ASP A 224 12.02 0.16 -21.29
C ASP A 224 11.98 1.70 -21.23
N LEU A 225 10.79 2.31 -21.14
CA LEU A 225 10.64 3.78 -21.00
C LEU A 225 10.89 4.28 -19.57
N ALA A 226 10.69 3.42 -18.58
CA ALA A 226 10.93 3.73 -17.18
C ALA A 226 12.43 3.92 -16.86
N VAL A 227 13.31 3.54 -17.79
CA VAL A 227 14.74 3.85 -17.73
C VAL A 227 14.95 5.33 -18.09
N PRO A 228 15.60 6.13 -17.22
CA PRO A 228 15.57 7.58 -17.27
C PRO A 228 16.49 8.14 -18.36
N ASP A 229 16.03 8.22 -19.60
CA ASP A 229 16.75 8.87 -20.71
C ASP A 229 16.11 10.17 -21.22
N GLY A 230 15.11 10.74 -20.52
CA GLY A 230 14.70 12.12 -20.83
C GLY A 230 13.40 12.67 -20.25
N GLU A 231 12.49 11.85 -19.73
CA GLU A 231 11.16 12.30 -19.25
C GLU A 231 10.81 11.72 -17.89
N PRO A 232 11.11 12.43 -16.79
CA PRO A 232 10.92 11.91 -15.43
C PRO A 232 9.45 11.57 -15.14
N ASP A 233 8.48 12.35 -15.63
CA ASP A 233 7.05 12.09 -15.41
C ASP A 233 6.55 10.85 -16.14
N ALA A 234 7.02 10.62 -17.37
CA ALA A 234 6.68 9.44 -18.15
C ALA A 234 7.29 8.20 -17.51
N ALA A 235 8.59 8.24 -17.17
CA ALA A 235 9.24 7.15 -16.46
C ALA A 235 8.55 6.84 -15.13
N SER A 236 8.12 7.90 -14.43
CA SER A 236 7.41 7.81 -13.16
C SER A 236 6.04 7.12 -13.29
N GLN A 237 5.23 7.53 -14.27
CA GLN A 237 3.95 6.88 -14.53
C GLN A 237 4.11 5.46 -15.06
N ALA A 238 5.16 5.17 -15.83
CA ALA A 238 5.45 3.83 -16.30
C ALA A 238 5.82 2.91 -15.14
N ALA A 239 6.60 3.42 -14.19
CA ALA A 239 6.92 2.73 -12.94
C ALA A 239 5.66 2.51 -12.08
N LEU A 240 4.79 3.51 -11.91
CA LEU A 240 3.49 3.32 -11.25
C LEU A 240 2.66 2.24 -11.93
N GLY A 241 2.54 2.32 -13.25
CA GLY A 241 1.81 1.35 -14.05
C GLY A 241 2.30 -0.06 -13.83
N TRP A 242 3.63 -0.22 -13.76
CA TRP A 242 4.30 -1.47 -13.46
C TRP A 242 4.02 -1.98 -12.03
N VAL A 243 4.17 -1.12 -11.02
CA VAL A 243 3.93 -1.46 -9.59
C VAL A 243 2.55 -2.09 -9.38
N PHE A 244 1.55 -1.69 -10.18
CA PHE A 244 0.18 -2.16 -10.04
C PHE A 244 -0.17 -3.42 -10.88
N MET A 245 0.81 -4.06 -11.52
CA MET A 245 0.57 -5.19 -12.43
C MET A 245 1.04 -6.56 -11.87
N ASP A 246 0.27 -7.13 -10.95
CA ASP A 246 0.41 -8.52 -10.46
C ASP A 246 -0.48 -9.54 -11.24
N PRO A 247 0.03 -10.41 -12.13
CA PRO A 247 1.27 -11.15 -11.94
C PRO A 247 2.26 -10.96 -13.10
N ALA A 248 2.33 -9.77 -13.71
CA ALA A 248 3.32 -9.51 -14.75
C ALA A 248 4.73 -9.33 -14.17
N SER A 249 4.82 -8.94 -12.89
CA SER A 249 6.07 -8.71 -12.17
C SER A 249 7.00 -9.93 -12.12
N PRO A 250 6.54 -11.18 -11.80
CA PRO A 250 7.42 -12.34 -11.83
C PRO A 250 8.11 -12.62 -13.16
N VAL A 251 7.48 -12.34 -14.31
CA VAL A 251 8.06 -12.63 -15.63
C VAL A 251 9.06 -11.56 -16.05
N LEU A 252 8.88 -10.32 -15.60
CA LEU A 252 9.81 -9.24 -15.91
C LEU A 252 11.04 -9.26 -14.99
N LEU A 253 10.88 -9.66 -13.73
CA LEU A 253 11.95 -9.68 -12.72
C LEU A 253 13.02 -10.76 -12.94
N ASP A 254 12.84 -11.65 -13.92
CA ASP A 254 13.90 -12.52 -14.39
C ASP A 254 14.98 -11.75 -15.18
N ASP A 255 14.73 -10.49 -15.56
CA ASP A 255 15.71 -9.57 -16.15
C ASP A 255 16.07 -8.41 -15.18
N ALA A 256 16.83 -8.74 -14.13
CA ALA A 256 17.27 -7.80 -13.10
C ALA A 256 17.96 -6.54 -13.64
N SER A 257 18.56 -6.61 -14.84
CA SER A 257 19.26 -5.48 -15.47
C SER A 257 18.32 -4.31 -15.81
N ARG A 258 17.04 -4.60 -16.05
CA ARG A 258 16.02 -3.58 -16.39
C ARG A 258 15.42 -2.90 -15.16
N PHE A 259 15.49 -3.56 -14.02
CA PHE A 259 15.07 -3.00 -12.73
C PHE A 259 16.14 -2.11 -12.12
N ALA A 260 17.40 -2.40 -12.42
CA ALA A 260 18.52 -1.65 -11.87
C ALA A 260 18.37 -0.12 -12.06
N PRO A 261 17.95 0.45 -13.20
CA PRO A 261 17.81 1.89 -13.36
C PRO A 261 16.68 2.50 -12.52
N LEU A 262 15.50 1.88 -12.52
CA LEU A 262 14.34 2.35 -11.73
C LEU A 262 14.62 2.30 -10.24
N LEU A 263 15.13 1.15 -9.79
CA LEU A 263 15.53 0.97 -8.42
C LEU A 263 16.71 1.87 -8.06
N SER A 264 17.66 2.12 -8.97
CA SER A 264 18.78 3.02 -8.71
C SER A 264 18.31 4.46 -8.60
N SER A 265 17.29 4.86 -9.37
CA SER A 265 16.64 6.17 -9.25
C SER A 265 15.98 6.30 -7.89
N ALA A 266 15.14 5.33 -7.50
CA ALA A 266 14.49 5.34 -6.19
C ALA A 266 15.51 5.31 -5.05
N ALA A 267 16.52 4.43 -5.11
CA ALA A 267 17.59 4.34 -4.11
C ALA A 267 18.44 5.62 -4.04
N ARG A 268 18.64 6.33 -5.16
CA ARG A 268 19.29 7.64 -5.17
C ARG A 268 18.40 8.69 -4.50
N ALA A 269 17.12 8.78 -4.88
CA ALA A 269 16.18 9.72 -4.26
C ALA A 269 16.07 9.49 -2.74
N ILE A 270 16.04 8.23 -2.33
CA ILE A 270 16.12 7.79 -0.93
C ILE A 270 17.40 8.27 -0.26
N ARG A 271 18.56 7.99 -0.87
CA ARG A 271 19.88 8.37 -0.33
C ARG A 271 20.03 9.88 -0.19
N ASP A 272 19.48 10.62 -1.14
CA ASP A 272 19.48 12.08 -1.16
C ASP A 272 18.43 12.66 -0.20
N GLY A 273 17.66 11.79 0.49
CA GLY A 273 16.67 12.16 1.51
C GLY A 273 15.40 12.78 0.94
N GLN A 274 15.16 12.63 -0.37
CA GLN A 274 14.04 13.23 -1.10
C GLN A 274 13.20 12.22 -1.91
N PRO A 275 12.91 10.98 -1.43
CA PRO A 275 12.03 10.09 -2.19
C PRO A 275 10.61 10.64 -2.13
N ASP A 276 9.99 10.76 -3.31
CA ASP A 276 8.60 11.16 -3.40
C ASP A 276 7.67 9.97 -3.08
N ALA A 277 6.36 10.14 -3.26
CA ALA A 277 5.40 9.06 -3.02
C ALA A 277 5.60 7.87 -3.98
N LEU A 278 6.10 8.14 -5.18
CA LEU A 278 6.33 7.14 -6.20
C LEU A 278 7.58 6.31 -5.89
N ASP A 279 8.71 6.94 -5.53
CA ASP A 279 9.93 6.23 -5.15
C ASP A 279 9.64 5.21 -4.06
N ARG A 280 8.86 5.60 -3.05
CA ARG A 280 8.40 4.71 -1.98
C ARG A 280 7.55 3.55 -2.50
N MET A 281 6.63 3.80 -3.42
CA MET A 281 5.81 2.75 -4.02
C MET A 281 6.63 1.78 -4.87
N ILE A 282 7.59 2.27 -5.65
CA ILE A 282 8.51 1.44 -6.45
C ILE A 282 9.29 0.51 -5.54
N VAL A 283 9.86 1.04 -4.45
CA VAL A 283 10.65 0.26 -3.49
C VAL A 283 9.77 -0.77 -2.78
N MET A 284 8.54 -0.40 -2.40
CA MET A 284 7.59 -1.33 -1.80
C MET A 284 7.20 -2.47 -2.74
N ALA A 285 6.90 -2.14 -4.00
CA ALA A 285 6.55 -3.15 -4.99
C ALA A 285 7.72 -4.10 -5.25
N ALA A 286 8.92 -3.55 -5.42
CA ALA A 286 10.12 -4.36 -5.62
C ALA A 286 10.42 -5.28 -4.44
N ALA A 287 10.17 -4.83 -3.21
CA ALA A 287 10.26 -5.67 -2.03
C ALA A 287 9.23 -6.80 -2.02
N THR A 288 7.95 -6.49 -2.29
CA THR A 288 6.88 -7.49 -2.39
C THR A 288 7.23 -8.58 -3.39
N GLU A 289 7.81 -8.18 -4.52
CA GLU A 289 8.15 -9.07 -5.61
C GLU A 289 9.47 -9.83 -5.44
N ALA A 290 10.39 -9.26 -4.66
CA ALA A 290 11.59 -9.94 -4.22
C ALA A 290 11.28 -11.10 -3.27
N ARG A 291 10.16 -11.01 -2.55
CA ARG A 291 9.68 -12.01 -1.60
C ARG A 291 9.55 -13.38 -2.27
N GLY A 292 10.17 -14.40 -1.67
CA GLY A 292 10.10 -15.78 -2.16
C GLY A 292 11.05 -16.12 -3.32
N SER A 293 11.85 -15.16 -3.81
CA SER A 293 12.91 -15.41 -4.78
C SER A 293 14.25 -14.94 -4.24
N ALA A 294 15.16 -15.88 -3.97
CA ALA A 294 16.48 -15.57 -3.45
C ALA A 294 17.21 -14.58 -4.38
N HIS A 295 17.38 -14.90 -5.66
CA HIS A 295 18.08 -14.03 -6.60
C HIS A 295 17.51 -12.59 -6.65
N ARG A 296 16.18 -12.42 -6.61
CA ARG A 296 15.55 -11.09 -6.66
C ARG A 296 15.73 -10.30 -5.37
N SER A 297 15.63 -10.99 -4.23
CA SER A 297 15.95 -10.41 -2.94
C SER A 297 17.40 -9.94 -2.87
N ASP A 298 18.37 -10.69 -3.42
CA ASP A 298 19.78 -10.26 -3.45
C ASP A 298 19.95 -8.96 -4.26
N ALA A 299 19.34 -8.89 -5.44
CA ALA A 299 19.35 -7.69 -6.27
C ALA A 299 18.69 -6.50 -5.57
N PHE A 300 17.56 -6.73 -4.87
CA PHE A 300 16.88 -5.70 -4.10
C PHE A 300 17.74 -5.21 -2.92
N PHE A 301 18.34 -6.11 -2.14
CA PHE A 301 19.21 -5.75 -1.01
C PHE A 301 20.46 -5.01 -1.47
N ALA A 302 21.17 -5.49 -2.49
CA ALA A 302 22.34 -4.81 -3.04
C ALA A 302 22.06 -3.34 -3.41
N LEU A 303 20.80 -3.03 -3.70
CA LEU A 303 20.35 -1.71 -4.10
C LEU A 303 19.93 -0.82 -2.91
N ILE A 304 19.16 -1.35 -1.97
CA ILE A 304 18.65 -0.54 -0.84
C ILE A 304 19.67 -0.42 0.30
N LEU A 305 20.57 -1.40 0.46
CA LEU A 305 21.53 -1.41 1.56
C LEU A 305 22.48 -0.22 1.56
N PRO A 306 23.08 0.22 0.44
CA PRO A 306 23.88 1.43 0.43
C PRO A 306 23.12 2.68 0.89
N ALA A 307 21.80 2.73 0.65
CA ALA A 307 20.95 3.84 1.11
C ALA A 307 20.64 3.74 2.61
N MET A 308 20.46 2.53 3.14
CA MET A 308 20.24 2.27 4.57
C MET A 308 21.52 2.42 5.42
N ALA A 309 22.69 2.12 4.84
CA ALA A 309 23.98 2.15 5.51
C ALA A 309 24.58 3.56 5.60
N GLY A 310 24.10 4.49 4.77
CA GLY A 310 24.52 5.89 4.82
C GLY A 310 24.24 6.53 6.19
N PRO A 311 24.98 7.58 6.57
CA PRO A 311 24.61 8.36 7.74
C PRO A 311 23.17 8.86 7.56
N PRO A 312 22.33 8.82 8.62
CA PRO A 312 21.00 9.41 8.54
C PRO A 312 21.17 10.86 8.09
N PRO A 313 20.41 11.34 7.09
CA PRO A 313 20.67 12.66 6.55
C PRO A 313 20.46 13.70 7.66
N GLU A 314 21.44 14.58 7.85
CA GLU A 314 21.49 15.53 8.99
C GLU A 314 20.33 16.54 9.00
N ALA A 315 19.57 16.64 7.90
CA ALA A 315 18.46 17.56 7.76
C ALA A 315 17.16 16.96 8.31
N TYR A 316 16.59 17.60 9.33
CA TYR A 316 15.19 17.44 9.72
C TYR A 316 14.29 17.58 8.48
N GLY A 317 13.63 16.50 8.07
CA GLY A 317 12.83 16.42 6.85
C GLY A 317 13.36 15.42 5.81
N ALA A 318 14.55 14.88 6.01
CA ALA A 318 15.02 13.76 5.22
C ALA A 318 14.25 12.49 5.59
N VAL A 319 13.97 11.68 4.58
CA VAL A 319 13.03 10.57 4.73
C VAL A 319 13.46 9.62 5.83
N PRO A 320 12.54 9.30 6.77
CA PRO A 320 12.89 8.41 7.86
C PRO A 320 13.32 7.08 7.24
N LEU A 321 14.38 6.46 7.78
CA LEU A 321 14.79 5.09 7.44
C LEU A 321 13.57 4.12 7.43
N GLU A 322 12.47 4.47 8.11
CA GLU A 322 11.17 3.81 8.15
C GLU A 322 10.62 3.49 6.75
N ALA A 323 10.80 4.40 5.79
CA ALA A 323 10.36 4.20 4.41
C ALA A 323 11.08 3.04 3.70
N LEU A 324 12.26 2.64 4.20
CA LEU A 324 13.05 1.51 3.68
C LEU A 324 12.94 0.27 4.56
N ALA A 325 12.68 0.45 5.86
CA ALA A 325 12.52 -0.64 6.82
C ALA A 325 11.48 -1.65 6.36
N HIS A 326 10.29 -1.16 6.03
CA HIS A 326 9.17 -2.00 5.67
C HIS A 326 9.43 -2.77 4.35
N PRO A 327 9.89 -2.13 3.25
CA PRO A 327 10.33 -2.86 2.07
C PRO A 327 11.47 -3.85 2.33
N PHE A 328 12.47 -3.48 3.14
CA PHE A 328 13.58 -4.37 3.48
C PHE A 328 13.08 -5.70 4.07
N TRP A 329 12.18 -5.64 5.06
CA TRP A 329 11.63 -6.84 5.68
C TRP A 329 10.62 -7.58 4.81
N LEU A 330 9.89 -6.86 3.97
CA LEU A 330 8.93 -7.46 3.05
C LEU A 330 9.62 -8.35 2.02
N ALA A 331 10.88 -8.04 1.67
CA ALA A 331 11.74 -8.89 0.86
C ALA A 331 12.24 -10.16 1.60
N LEU A 332 11.91 -10.34 2.89
CA LEU A 332 12.28 -11.48 3.74
C LEU A 332 13.81 -11.78 3.70
N PRO A 333 14.64 -10.96 4.35
CA PRO A 333 16.08 -11.21 4.41
C PRO A 333 16.32 -12.55 5.12
N SER A 334 17.25 -13.36 4.59
CA SER A 334 17.72 -14.56 5.29
C SER A 334 18.82 -14.19 6.29
N ALA A 335 19.03 -15.04 7.28
CA ALA A 335 20.14 -14.93 8.23
C ALA A 335 21.47 -14.86 7.51
N ARG A 336 21.67 -15.68 6.47
CA ARG A 336 22.88 -15.62 5.64
C ARG A 336 23.13 -14.20 5.10
N ARG A 337 22.09 -13.55 4.58
CA ARG A 337 22.21 -12.19 4.02
C ARG A 337 22.48 -11.14 5.07
N LEU A 338 21.81 -11.22 6.22
CA LEU A 338 22.08 -10.32 7.34
C LEU A 338 23.51 -10.46 7.85
N ARG A 339 24.13 -11.65 7.74
CA ARG A 339 25.57 -11.84 8.03
C ARG A 339 26.47 -11.24 6.96
N GLU A 340 26.08 -11.35 5.69
CA GLU A 340 26.80 -10.74 4.56
C GLU A 340 26.69 -9.20 4.58
N HIS A 341 25.65 -8.66 5.24
CA HIS A 341 25.33 -7.23 5.31
C HIS A 341 25.02 -6.76 6.75
N PRO A 342 26.00 -6.72 7.65
CA PRO A 342 25.80 -6.30 9.05
C PRO A 342 25.26 -4.86 9.17
N GLU A 343 25.55 -3.99 8.20
CA GLU A 343 25.01 -2.63 8.13
C GLU A 343 23.47 -2.58 8.01
N ALA A 344 22.87 -3.63 7.44
CA ALA A 344 21.42 -3.79 7.37
C ALA A 344 20.81 -3.96 8.77
N VAL A 345 21.50 -4.74 9.59
CA VAL A 345 21.14 -5.00 10.99
C VAL A 345 21.26 -3.71 11.79
N ASP A 346 22.35 -2.95 11.60
CA ASP A 346 22.53 -1.63 12.23
C ASP A 346 21.44 -0.63 11.83
N ALA A 347 21.09 -0.59 10.55
CA ALA A 347 20.00 0.27 10.07
C ALA A 347 18.65 -0.14 10.68
N PHE A 348 18.36 -1.44 10.78
CA PHE A 348 17.15 -1.96 11.39
C PHE A 348 17.08 -1.68 12.90
N LEU A 349 18.15 -1.91 13.64
CA LEU A 349 18.17 -1.61 15.06
C LEU A 349 17.97 -0.11 15.29
N ARG A 350 18.61 0.75 14.48
CA ARG A 350 18.35 2.20 14.51
C ARG A 350 16.89 2.55 14.21
N LEU A 351 16.23 1.80 13.35
CA LEU A 351 14.82 1.99 13.01
C LEU A 351 13.85 1.66 14.12
N LEU A 352 14.11 0.57 14.84
CA LEU A 352 13.35 0.19 16.03
C LEU A 352 13.56 1.20 17.17
N VAL A 353 14.63 1.98 17.10
CA VAL A 353 15.03 2.99 18.09
C VAL A 353 14.44 4.36 17.81
N MET A 354 14.15 4.67 16.54
CA MET A 354 13.52 5.93 16.16
C MET A 354 12.25 6.07 16.98
N ASP A 355 12.25 7.07 17.87
CA ASP A 355 11.16 7.29 18.81
C ASP A 355 9.89 7.44 17.96
N PRO A 356 8.83 6.65 18.19
CA PRO A 356 7.57 6.87 17.47
C PRO A 356 7.11 8.32 17.64
N GLY A 357 7.55 9.03 18.69
CA GLY A 357 7.38 10.47 18.92
C GLY A 357 7.93 11.40 17.84
N SER A 358 8.88 11.00 17.00
CA SER A 358 9.52 11.85 15.98
C SER A 358 8.92 11.73 14.58
N ASN A 359 7.68 11.22 14.44
CA ASN A 359 6.95 11.36 13.20
C ASN A 359 6.78 12.86 12.85
N PRO A 360 7.35 13.36 11.73
CA PRO A 360 7.31 14.78 11.37
C PRO A 360 5.89 15.29 11.04
N TYR A 361 4.90 14.40 10.94
CA TYR A 361 3.54 14.77 10.58
C TYR A 361 2.66 15.29 11.74
N THR A 362 3.15 15.36 12.99
CA THR A 362 2.29 15.78 14.13
C THR A 362 2.92 16.61 15.25
N GLN A 363 4.17 17.09 15.20
CA GLN A 363 4.73 17.76 16.39
C GLN A 363 4.33 19.23 16.61
N GLY A 364 3.64 19.43 17.74
CA GLY A 364 3.76 20.61 18.60
C GLY A 364 3.98 20.19 20.06
N VAL A 365 5.02 20.76 20.69
CA VAL A 365 5.36 20.79 22.13
C VAL A 365 6.48 19.82 22.61
N ALA A 366 7.66 20.43 22.69
CA ALA A 366 8.69 20.45 23.73
C ALA A 366 9.38 19.16 24.24
N THR A 367 10.70 19.37 24.34
CA THR A 367 11.80 18.54 24.82
C THR A 367 11.81 18.38 26.34
N ASP A 368 11.81 17.13 26.81
CA ASP A 368 12.72 16.55 27.80
C ASP A 368 12.64 15.03 27.69
N ARG A 369 13.75 14.30 27.93
CA ARG A 369 13.82 12.84 27.70
C ARG A 369 12.87 12.10 28.66
N PRO A 370 11.81 11.46 28.17
CA PRO A 370 10.88 10.71 29.02
C PRO A 370 11.49 9.39 29.52
N ASP A 371 11.08 8.95 30.71
CA ASP A 371 11.38 7.61 31.21
C ASP A 371 10.67 6.53 30.36
N LEU A 372 11.21 5.31 30.36
CA LEU A 372 10.70 4.14 29.62
C LEU A 372 9.18 3.94 29.79
N SER A 373 8.64 4.19 30.98
CA SER A 373 7.21 4.09 31.31
C SER A 373 6.36 5.09 30.52
N GLU A 374 6.81 6.33 30.37
CA GLU A 374 6.10 7.37 29.61
C GLU A 374 6.22 7.13 28.09
N ARG A 375 7.37 6.61 27.63
CA ARG A 375 7.55 6.16 26.23
C ARG A 375 6.58 5.03 25.88
N LEU A 376 6.35 4.12 26.83
CA LEU A 376 5.43 3.00 26.71
C LEU A 376 3.97 3.44 26.64
N GLN A 377 3.56 4.38 27.49
CA GLN A 377 2.20 4.92 27.48
C GLN A 377 1.87 5.66 26.18
N ARG A 378 2.83 6.40 25.61
CA ARG A 378 2.67 7.07 24.31
C ARG A 378 2.65 6.11 23.12
N PHE A 379 3.27 4.94 23.24
CA PHE A 379 3.22 3.89 22.21
C PHE A 379 1.83 3.24 22.17
N ILE A 380 1.33 2.82 23.34
CA ILE A 380 0.00 2.18 23.47
C ILE A 380 -1.13 3.11 23.04
N HIS A 381 -1.07 4.40 23.38
CA HIS A 381 -2.12 5.37 22.99
C HIS A 381 -2.17 5.63 21.48
N ARG A 382 -1.06 5.39 20.75
CA ARG A 382 -0.96 5.70 19.32
C ARG A 382 -1.35 4.56 18.38
N GLU A 383 -1.16 3.30 18.77
CA GLU A 383 -1.72 2.17 18.00
C GLU A 383 -3.23 2.31 17.81
N ALA A 384 -3.94 2.88 18.80
CA ALA A 384 -5.37 3.16 18.71
C ALA A 384 -5.75 4.29 17.74
N GLU A 385 -4.79 5.13 17.30
CA GLU A 385 -5.02 6.28 16.41
C GLU A 385 -4.56 6.03 14.95
N THR A 386 -3.66 5.08 14.71
CA THR A 386 -3.01 4.84 13.40
C THR A 386 -3.76 3.94 12.41
N ASP A 387 -4.97 3.50 12.72
CA ASP A 387 -5.82 2.58 11.90
C ASP A 387 -6.18 3.07 10.47
N GLY A 388 -5.57 4.15 9.97
CA GLY A 388 -5.88 4.75 8.66
C GLY A 388 -4.70 5.15 7.77
N LEU A 389 -3.43 4.96 8.16
CA LEU A 389 -2.27 5.30 7.32
C LEU A 389 -1.60 4.06 6.72
N PRO A 390 -1.12 4.12 5.45
CA PRO A 390 -0.42 3.02 4.82
C PRO A 390 0.99 2.89 5.42
N GLY A 391 1.12 1.95 6.35
CA GLY A 391 2.40 1.54 6.94
C GLY A 391 2.11 0.61 8.10
N ALA A 392 2.06 -0.69 7.84
CA ALA A 392 2.10 -1.65 8.95
C ALA A 392 3.35 -1.35 9.77
N HIS A 393 3.26 -1.44 11.10
CA HIS A 393 4.46 -1.44 11.94
C HIS A 393 5.45 -2.45 11.33
N PRO A 394 6.76 -2.17 11.21
CA PRO A 394 7.69 -3.10 10.53
C PRO A 394 7.79 -4.46 11.22
N ALA A 395 7.29 -4.56 12.45
CA ALA A 395 7.44 -5.72 13.28
C ALA A 395 6.74 -7.01 12.82
N PRO A 396 5.47 -7.05 12.40
CA PRO A 396 4.85 -8.31 11.95
C PRO A 396 5.57 -8.88 10.73
N ILE A 397 6.14 -8.01 9.89
CA ILE A 397 6.93 -8.43 8.71
C ILE A 397 8.31 -8.94 9.15
N ALA A 398 8.96 -8.29 10.11
CA ALA A 398 10.19 -8.78 10.71
C ALA A 398 10.00 -10.15 11.39
N LEU A 399 8.88 -10.35 12.11
CA LEU A 399 8.51 -11.65 12.67
C LEU A 399 8.28 -12.70 11.60
N ALA A 400 7.63 -12.34 10.49
CA ALA A 400 7.48 -13.27 9.37
C ALA A 400 8.84 -13.70 8.82
N ALA A 401 9.81 -12.79 8.67
CA ALA A 401 11.17 -13.13 8.26
C ALA A 401 11.89 -14.01 9.30
N ILE A 402 11.79 -13.69 10.59
CA ILE A 402 12.35 -14.51 11.68
C ILE A 402 11.73 -15.91 11.68
N ARG A 403 10.44 -16.04 11.38
CA ARG A 403 9.76 -17.34 11.30
C ARG A 403 10.26 -18.18 10.13
N GLU A 404 10.49 -17.55 8.97
CA GLU A 404 11.04 -18.23 7.78
C GLU A 404 12.51 -18.60 7.96
N ASP A 405 13.30 -17.76 8.65
CA ASP A 405 14.71 -18.03 8.96
C ASP A 405 15.07 -17.61 10.39
N PRO A 406 14.88 -18.50 11.38
CA PRO A 406 15.10 -18.13 12.78
C PRO A 406 16.57 -17.95 13.15
N ALA A 407 17.51 -18.31 12.26
CA ALA A 407 18.92 -17.96 12.45
C ALA A 407 19.17 -16.45 12.34
N ILE A 408 18.17 -15.66 11.96
CA ILE A 408 18.18 -14.19 12.10
C ILE A 408 18.34 -13.81 13.58
N LEU A 409 17.73 -14.55 14.51
CA LEU A 409 17.89 -14.32 15.94
C LEU A 409 19.34 -14.53 16.41
N ASP A 410 20.13 -15.35 15.72
CA ASP A 410 21.55 -15.52 16.03
C ASP A 410 22.38 -14.27 15.71
N ILE A 411 21.89 -13.43 14.81
CA ILE A 411 22.56 -12.21 14.35
C ILE A 411 22.11 -11.03 15.20
N LEU A 412 20.82 -11.02 15.53
CA LEU A 412 20.21 -10.01 16.36
C LEU A 412 20.62 -10.21 17.84
N GLY A 413 20.60 -11.44 18.35
CA GLY A 413 20.82 -11.80 19.75
C GLY A 413 22.11 -11.27 20.40
N PRO A 414 23.29 -11.32 19.76
CA PRO A 414 24.51 -10.72 20.31
C PRO A 414 24.44 -9.21 20.50
N ARG A 415 23.48 -8.55 19.84
CA ARG A 415 23.20 -7.13 19.99
C ARG A 415 22.08 -6.86 20.99
N ALA A 416 21.54 -7.91 21.63
CA ALA A 416 20.49 -7.81 22.65
C ALA A 416 20.82 -6.76 23.71
N GLN A 417 22.11 -6.66 24.08
CA GLN A 417 22.61 -5.73 25.09
C GLN A 417 22.47 -4.25 24.73
N GLU A 418 22.13 -3.91 23.49
CA GLU A 418 21.84 -2.53 23.14
C GLU A 418 20.54 -2.08 23.85
N PRO A 419 20.46 -0.84 24.38
CA PRO A 419 19.34 -0.33 25.23
C PRO A 419 17.95 -0.36 24.59
N HIS A 420 17.86 -0.91 23.39
CA HIS A 420 16.84 -0.73 22.39
C HIS A 420 16.08 -2.03 22.12
N TRP A 421 16.60 -3.15 22.58
CA TRP A 421 15.96 -4.46 22.44
C TRP A 421 14.64 -4.59 23.19
N SER A 422 14.49 -3.90 24.31
CA SER A 422 13.20 -3.82 25.02
C SER A 422 12.10 -3.24 24.12
N ALA A 423 12.41 -2.25 23.27
CA ALA A 423 11.46 -1.69 22.31
C ALA A 423 11.08 -2.70 21.22
N ILE A 424 11.99 -3.59 20.81
CA ILE A 424 11.71 -4.71 19.93
C ILE A 424 10.73 -5.66 20.62
N LEU A 425 10.99 -6.07 21.85
CA LEU A 425 10.07 -6.94 22.60
C LEU A 425 8.68 -6.32 22.69
N ILE A 426 8.60 -5.04 23.02
CA ILE A 426 7.33 -4.36 23.27
C ILE A 426 6.54 -4.10 21.97
N GLY A 427 7.21 -3.66 20.91
CA GLY A 427 6.54 -3.25 19.67
C GLY A 427 6.31 -4.37 18.67
N VAL A 428 6.89 -5.56 18.90
CA VAL A 428 6.93 -6.61 17.88
C VAL A 428 5.80 -7.61 17.95
N VAL A 429 5.18 -7.77 19.11
CA VAL A 429 4.32 -8.93 19.34
C VAL A 429 2.98 -8.42 19.85
N ASP A 430 1.99 -8.39 18.97
CA ASP A 430 0.60 -8.46 19.42
C ASP A 430 0.33 -9.89 19.97
N GLN A 431 -0.82 -10.12 20.62
CA GLN A 431 -1.13 -11.45 21.17
C GLN A 431 -1.04 -12.60 20.15
N GLN A 432 -1.07 -12.34 18.84
CA GLN A 432 -1.18 -13.35 17.79
C GLN A 432 0.14 -13.67 17.11
N GLY A 433 1.01 -12.67 16.93
CA GLY A 433 2.42 -12.86 16.61
C GLY A 433 3.11 -13.73 17.66
N TRP A 434 2.63 -13.69 18.90
CA TRP A 434 3.15 -14.48 20.01
C TRP A 434 2.97 -15.97 19.82
N ASP A 435 1.80 -16.47 19.44
CA ASP A 435 1.58 -17.92 19.30
C ASP A 435 2.46 -18.52 18.20
N ALA A 436 2.66 -17.78 17.11
CA ALA A 436 3.56 -18.18 16.03
C ALA A 436 5.03 -18.12 16.48
N PHE A 437 5.40 -17.11 17.26
CA PHE A 437 6.74 -16.92 17.78
C PHE A 437 7.09 -17.95 18.87
N ALA A 438 6.18 -18.22 19.81
CA ALA A 438 6.33 -19.23 20.85
C ALA A 438 6.56 -20.63 20.24
N LYS A 439 5.83 -21.00 19.18
CA LYS A 439 6.09 -22.25 18.43
C LYS A 439 7.49 -22.30 17.83
N LEU A 440 8.02 -21.17 17.39
CA LEU A 440 9.39 -21.05 16.90
C LEU A 440 10.41 -21.24 18.02
N LEU A 441 10.10 -20.69 19.19
CA LEU A 441 10.90 -20.77 20.39
C LEU A 441 10.87 -22.16 21.02
N ASP A 442 9.85 -22.97 20.76
CA ASP A 442 9.72 -24.35 21.24
C ASP A 442 10.51 -25.38 20.39
N ASP A 443 11.07 -24.99 19.25
CA ASP A 443 11.87 -25.86 18.37
C ASP A 443 13.09 -26.46 19.13
N PRO A 444 13.16 -27.79 19.32
CA PRO A 444 14.14 -28.43 20.20
C PRO A 444 15.58 -28.42 19.66
N GLU A 445 15.80 -28.09 18.39
CA GLU A 445 17.15 -28.12 17.83
C GLU A 445 18.00 -26.94 18.33
N PRO A 446 19.14 -27.20 19.02
CA PRO A 446 20.05 -26.15 19.43
C PRO A 446 20.68 -25.54 18.18
N ARG A 447 20.50 -24.22 17.99
CA ARG A 447 21.00 -23.55 16.79
C ARG A 447 22.48 -23.24 16.92
N THR A 448 23.22 -23.66 15.90
CA THR A 448 24.67 -23.85 15.91
C THR A 448 25.49 -22.57 15.69
N GLY A 449 24.83 -21.42 15.55
CA GLY A 449 25.46 -20.15 15.17
C GLY A 449 25.99 -19.31 16.32
N LEU A 450 25.43 -19.44 17.53
CA LEU A 450 25.87 -18.68 18.71
C LEU A 450 26.88 -19.47 19.55
N SER A 451 27.95 -18.81 20.01
CA SER A 451 28.80 -19.41 21.04
C SER A 451 28.05 -19.45 22.38
N PRO A 452 28.28 -20.48 23.22
CA PRO A 452 27.63 -20.57 24.54
C PRO A 452 27.77 -19.30 25.38
N ASP A 453 28.95 -18.67 25.38
CA ASP A 453 29.18 -17.42 26.13
C ASP A 453 28.29 -16.27 25.65
N ARG A 454 28.12 -16.11 24.33
CA ARG A 454 27.23 -15.07 23.78
C ARG A 454 25.76 -15.37 24.06
N ALA A 455 25.40 -16.64 24.15
CA ALA A 455 24.04 -17.06 24.45
C ALA A 455 23.72 -16.79 25.93
N VAL A 456 24.68 -17.06 26.82
CA VAL A 456 24.62 -16.66 28.24
C VAL A 456 24.46 -15.14 28.37
N ASP A 457 25.27 -14.37 27.66
CA ASP A 457 25.24 -12.91 27.69
C ASP A 457 23.90 -12.32 27.21
N ALA A 458 23.36 -12.84 26.10
CA ALA A 458 22.06 -12.43 25.58
C ALA A 458 20.91 -12.84 26.51
N ALA A 459 20.95 -14.07 27.04
CA ALA A 459 19.96 -14.54 27.99
C ALA A 459 19.95 -13.68 29.26
N ASN A 460 21.11 -13.44 29.87
CA ASN A 460 21.18 -12.66 31.11
C ASN A 460 20.68 -11.23 30.93
N TYR A 461 21.02 -10.58 29.82
CA TYR A 461 20.49 -9.26 29.51
C TYR A 461 18.96 -9.25 29.42
N LEU A 462 18.37 -10.24 28.74
CA LEU A 462 16.91 -10.36 28.66
C LEU A 462 16.28 -10.62 30.03
N LEU A 463 16.90 -11.47 30.86
CA LEU A 463 16.44 -11.74 32.22
C LEU A 463 16.51 -10.49 33.11
N ASP A 464 17.57 -9.70 32.99
CA ASP A 464 17.71 -8.40 33.67
C ASP A 464 16.61 -7.44 33.22
N ALA A 465 16.44 -7.26 31.91
CA ALA A 465 15.42 -6.39 31.35
C ALA A 465 14.00 -6.81 31.78
N VAL A 466 13.71 -8.11 31.80
CA VAL A 466 12.41 -8.63 32.25
C VAL A 466 12.17 -8.39 33.73
N ALA A 467 13.20 -8.56 34.57
CA ALA A 467 13.11 -8.31 36.00
C ALA A 467 12.83 -6.83 36.33
N GLU A 468 13.29 -5.90 35.48
CA GLU A 468 13.06 -4.46 35.64
C GLU A 468 11.69 -3.97 35.17
N LEU A 469 10.99 -4.72 34.31
CA LEU A 469 9.65 -4.35 33.85
C LEU A 469 8.65 -4.35 35.03
N PRO A 470 7.70 -3.41 35.15
CA PRO A 470 6.62 -3.47 36.14
C PRO A 470 5.72 -4.70 36.02
N ASP A 471 5.12 -5.16 37.13
CA ASP A 471 4.24 -6.34 37.17
C ASP A 471 3.02 -6.23 36.23
N GLN A 472 2.56 -5.00 35.99
CA GLN A 472 1.46 -4.70 35.07
C GLN A 472 1.78 -5.01 33.61
N LEU A 473 3.05 -5.26 33.28
CA LEU A 473 3.53 -5.65 31.95
C LEU A 473 3.79 -7.16 31.88
N ALA A 474 2.84 -7.96 32.37
CA ALA A 474 2.93 -9.41 32.35
C ALA A 474 3.20 -9.97 30.94
N TYR A 475 2.61 -9.38 29.89
CA TYR A 475 2.80 -9.81 28.51
C TYR A 475 4.24 -9.56 27.99
N PRO A 476 4.80 -8.33 28.03
CA PRO A 476 6.21 -8.11 27.67
C PRO A 476 7.20 -8.95 28.50
N ARG A 477 6.90 -9.20 29.78
CA ARG A 477 7.71 -10.09 30.62
C ARG A 477 7.71 -11.54 30.12
N ARG A 478 6.54 -12.11 29.79
CA ARG A 478 6.41 -13.45 29.20
C ARG A 478 7.21 -13.56 27.89
N LEU A 479 7.14 -12.52 27.07
CA LEU A 479 7.89 -12.42 25.82
C LEU A 479 9.41 -12.43 26.03
N GLY A 480 9.90 -11.56 26.91
CA GLY A 480 11.32 -11.54 27.24
C GLY A 480 11.83 -12.86 27.82
N LEU A 481 11.01 -13.56 28.63
CA LEU A 481 11.37 -14.89 29.15
C LEU A 481 11.42 -15.97 28.08
N ALA A 482 10.47 -16.02 27.13
CA ALA A 482 10.58 -17.03 26.07
C ALA A 482 11.77 -16.75 25.15
N LEU A 483 12.07 -15.47 24.89
CA LEU A 483 13.29 -15.09 24.18
C LEU A 483 14.56 -15.45 24.96
N ALA A 484 14.55 -15.31 26.29
CA ALA A 484 15.65 -15.84 27.10
C ALA A 484 15.74 -17.37 26.96
N SER A 485 14.62 -18.11 26.98
CA SER A 485 14.58 -19.56 26.74
C SER A 485 15.25 -19.93 25.42
N TYR A 486 15.05 -19.14 24.37
CA TYR A 486 15.70 -19.33 23.07
C TYR A 486 17.22 -19.42 23.21
N PHE A 487 17.84 -18.42 23.84
CA PHE A 487 19.30 -18.36 23.99
C PHE A 487 19.81 -19.41 24.96
N LEU A 488 19.06 -19.71 26.02
CA LEU A 488 19.44 -20.71 27.02
C LEU A 488 19.54 -22.14 26.45
N LYS A 489 18.94 -22.44 25.30
CA LYS A 489 19.11 -23.74 24.60
C LYS A 489 20.56 -24.00 24.16
N ALA A 490 21.35 -22.95 23.93
CA ALA A 490 22.76 -23.07 23.57
C ALA A 490 23.70 -23.04 24.80
N VAL A 491 23.14 -22.98 26.01
CA VAL A 491 23.87 -22.83 27.27
C VAL A 491 23.96 -24.18 27.99
N PRO A 492 25.09 -24.50 28.65
CA PRO A 492 25.21 -25.72 29.46
C PRO A 492 24.10 -25.81 30.52
N PRO A 493 23.56 -27.01 30.77
CA PRO A 493 22.41 -27.22 31.67
C PRO A 493 22.68 -26.81 33.14
N ASP A 494 23.95 -26.72 33.54
CA ASP A 494 24.41 -26.29 34.85
C ASP A 494 24.68 -24.78 34.96
N SER A 495 24.37 -24.01 33.91
CA SER A 495 24.55 -22.56 33.92
C SER A 495 23.61 -21.87 34.92
N PRO A 496 24.12 -20.92 35.73
CA PRO A 496 23.29 -20.10 36.63
C PRO A 496 22.15 -19.36 35.93
N SER A 497 22.31 -19.07 34.63
CA SER A 497 21.30 -18.36 33.83
C SER A 497 20.02 -19.19 33.65
N ILE A 498 20.14 -20.53 33.62
CA ILE A 498 18.99 -21.44 33.55
C ILE A 498 18.21 -21.45 34.86
N ALA A 499 18.91 -21.50 36.00
CA ALA A 499 18.28 -21.43 37.32
C ALA A 499 17.54 -20.10 37.50
N ARG A 500 18.18 -18.99 37.12
CA ARG A 500 17.58 -17.65 37.18
C ARG A 500 16.34 -17.52 36.29
N HIS A 501 16.37 -18.11 35.09
CA HIS A 501 15.21 -18.13 34.19
C HIS A 501 14.05 -18.93 34.77
N ALA A 502 14.32 -20.08 35.40
CA ALA A 502 13.30 -20.86 36.10
C ALA A 502 12.67 -20.07 37.26
N GLU A 503 13.48 -19.38 38.07
CA GLU A 503 12.98 -18.52 39.16
C GLU A 503 12.03 -17.42 38.65
N LEU A 504 12.38 -16.77 37.52
CA LEU A 504 11.53 -15.73 36.92
C LEU A 504 10.26 -16.31 36.28
N LEU A 505 10.31 -17.53 35.73
CA LEU A 505 9.12 -18.23 35.22
C LEU A 505 8.17 -18.61 36.36
N ASP A 506 8.69 -19.09 37.48
CA ASP A 506 7.90 -19.41 38.68
C ASP A 506 7.23 -18.15 39.23
N ALA A 507 7.99 -17.04 39.35
CA ALA A 507 7.45 -15.75 39.79
C ALA A 507 6.33 -15.23 38.87
N LEU A 508 6.40 -15.49 37.57
CA LEU A 508 5.36 -15.14 36.60
C LEU A 508 4.14 -16.06 36.62
N SER A 509 4.32 -17.30 37.05
CA SER A 509 3.22 -18.27 37.21
C SER A 509 2.41 -17.97 38.48
N ASP A 510 3.06 -17.44 39.52
CA ASP A 510 2.42 -17.01 40.76
C ASP A 510 1.68 -15.66 40.63
N ALA A 511 2.11 -14.81 39.69
CA ALA A 511 1.39 -13.61 39.29
C ALA A 511 0.09 -14.04 38.57
N SER A 512 -0.99 -14.12 39.34
CA SER A 512 -2.32 -14.61 38.94
C SER A 512 -2.70 -14.12 37.55
N GLU A 513 -3.15 -15.02 36.65
CA GLU A 513 -3.60 -14.62 35.32
C GLU A 513 -4.66 -13.52 35.47
N PRO A 514 -4.48 -12.32 34.88
CA PRO A 514 -5.56 -11.37 34.80
C PRO A 514 -6.70 -12.07 34.05
N GLU A 515 -7.90 -12.07 34.63
CA GLU A 515 -9.05 -12.74 34.01
C GLU A 515 -9.14 -12.32 32.53
N PRO A 516 -9.28 -13.27 31.59
CA PRO A 516 -9.26 -12.99 30.15
C PRO A 516 -10.40 -12.07 29.65
N ASN A 517 -11.27 -11.58 30.56
CA ASN A 517 -12.36 -10.63 30.33
C ASN A 517 -12.21 -9.30 31.08
N ALA A 518 -11.07 -9.02 31.72
CA ALA A 518 -10.80 -7.68 32.21
C ALA A 518 -10.55 -6.76 30.99
N ASN A 519 -11.62 -6.14 30.49
CA ASN A 519 -11.56 -5.02 29.57
C ASN A 519 -10.41 -4.08 30.00
N PRO A 520 -9.62 -3.54 29.06
CA PRO A 520 -8.59 -2.58 29.41
C PRO A 520 -9.22 -1.47 30.26
N VAL A 521 -8.63 -1.22 31.42
CA VAL A 521 -9.10 -0.29 32.46
C VAL A 521 -9.64 0.99 31.81
N ILE A 522 -10.97 1.12 31.74
CA ILE A 522 -11.62 2.38 31.42
C ILE A 522 -11.53 3.21 32.69
N PHE A 523 -10.62 4.19 32.71
CA PHE A 523 -10.63 5.23 33.72
C PHE A 523 -11.92 6.07 33.59
N PRO A 524 -12.52 6.50 34.70
CA PRO A 524 -13.86 7.08 34.67
C PRO A 524 -13.84 8.50 34.08
N GLU A 525 -14.45 8.67 32.91
CA GLU A 525 -14.90 9.98 32.44
C GLU A 525 -16.18 10.41 33.16
N GLY A 526 -16.13 11.60 33.76
CA GLY A 526 -17.17 12.63 33.67
C GLY A 526 -18.62 12.26 33.96
N THR A 527 -19.07 12.65 35.15
CA THR A 527 -20.49 12.87 35.49
C THR A 527 -21.09 13.95 34.57
N ILE A 528 -21.98 13.63 33.62
CA ILE A 528 -23.08 14.50 33.17
C ILE A 528 -24.29 13.64 32.69
N ASN A 529 -25.41 13.75 33.42
CA ASN A 529 -26.84 13.61 33.07
C ASN A 529 -27.23 12.67 31.90
N GLY A 530 -28.06 11.64 32.05
CA GLY A 530 -29.32 11.56 32.80
C GLY A 530 -30.47 11.38 31.81
N VAL A 531 -30.95 10.14 31.60
CA VAL A 531 -32.28 9.86 31.03
C VAL A 531 -32.86 8.57 31.63
N SER A 532 -33.97 8.80 32.34
CA SER A 532 -35.09 7.98 32.78
C SER A 532 -35.10 6.47 32.46
N ALA A 533 -35.32 5.71 33.54
CA ALA A 533 -35.78 4.33 33.55
C ALA A 533 -37.21 4.19 32.99
N SER A 534 -37.47 3.04 32.36
CA SER A 534 -38.80 2.48 32.18
C SER A 534 -38.77 0.98 32.51
N GLU A 535 -39.68 0.58 33.40
CA GLU A 535 -39.89 -0.74 34.00
C GLU A 535 -40.12 -1.87 32.98
N PRO A 536 -39.86 -3.15 33.35
CA PRO A 536 -40.23 -4.30 32.56
C PRO A 536 -41.66 -4.78 32.86
N ALA A 537 -42.42 -5.07 31.82
CA ALA A 537 -43.69 -5.82 31.91
C ALA A 537 -43.45 -7.32 31.68
N PRO A 538 -44.28 -8.21 32.27
CA PRO A 538 -43.92 -9.60 32.50
C PRO A 538 -44.36 -10.57 31.40
N GLY A 539 -43.60 -11.67 31.33
CA GLY A 539 -43.99 -13.05 31.00
C GLY A 539 -45.14 -13.33 30.01
N ASN A 540 -44.83 -14.14 29.00
CA ASN A 540 -45.70 -15.21 28.54
C ASN A 540 -44.91 -16.25 27.72
N SER A 541 -44.80 -17.47 28.25
CA SER A 541 -44.88 -18.71 27.46
C SER A 541 -46.37 -19.10 27.35
N PRO A 542 -46.81 -20.11 26.55
CA PRO A 542 -46.06 -21.04 25.71
C PRO A 542 -46.67 -21.30 24.30
N ARG A 543 -45.84 -21.80 23.37
CA ARG A 543 -46.06 -23.03 22.62
C ARG A 543 -44.78 -23.50 21.94
#